data_AF-A0A9E4T995-F1
#
_entry.id   AF-A0A9E4T995-F1
#
_cell.length_a   1.000
_cell.length_b   1.000
_cell.length_c   1.000
_cell.angle_alpha   90.00
_cell.angle_beta   90.00
_cell.angle_gamma   90.00
#
_symmetry.space_group_name_H-M   'P 1'
#
loop_
_entity.id
_entity.type
_entity.pdbx_description
1 polymer ?
#
loop_
_entity_poly.entity_id
_entity_poly.type
_entity_poly.pdbx_seq_one_letter_code
_entity_poly.pdbx_strand_id
1 'polypeptide(L)'
;MMRLPNYRLLLQQASWLLAIVVSLSLMNFVHAESAEFDHFETGFPLTGEHRNVECDQCHDKGQFQGTPVMCDGCHNDTDAAGKPIDHIQSDDRCDDCHTTVGWHVARFDHGTIESGCFSCHNGSAAQGKDSDHISTGNTCEFCHTTFSWGRVSRVDHSVVTGTCESCHNGNIARGKHDTHIATEEPCDTCHITNSWLLVFFDHSAVAAGSCETCHNGTSATGKSANHILTNEACDLCHTTNSWRVDNFSHAGIRGDCESCHNGVSAIGKPVGHVPTSEPCEICHTSTNSWLVVNFVHGEEVFGRCSSCHDGVTQPGKDADHVQTTAECDTCHTSTEDWSVVGFDHSEVVPGTCASCHDGVQAPGKHDTHIVTNESCDVCHATTANWHVINFSHDGFQSAGVCSSCHDGTRATGKHAQHIQTTEQCDVCHLSTDNWLNTSFDHSGVDAAGRCSSCHNGTQATGLHATHIETTEQCDVCHNSTSNWSDVSFDHSSIETAGVCSTCHNGVRATGKHANHLQTNGECDTCHTTTAWNVNNFSHEGITADCESCHNGVTATGKHSNHILTTSSCEACHSTNDWTLTGFTHEGVSGTCESCHNG
;
A
#
# COMPACT_ATOMS: atom_id res chain seq x y z
N MET A 1 80.40 -54.74 -71.83
CA MET A 1 79.38 -55.19 -70.85
C MET A 1 79.84 -56.50 -70.23
N MET A 2 79.87 -56.53 -68.89
CA MET A 2 79.66 -57.65 -67.93
C MET A 2 80.53 -58.94 -67.86
N ARG A 3 81.12 -59.08 -66.65
CA ARG A 3 81.29 -60.23 -65.72
C ARG A 3 82.35 -61.33 -65.95
N LEU A 4 83.23 -61.44 -64.93
CA LEU A 4 84.11 -62.55 -64.51
C LEU A 4 83.34 -63.59 -63.63
N PRO A 5 83.83 -64.83 -63.45
CA PRO A 5 84.76 -65.17 -62.34
C PRO A 5 85.85 -66.20 -62.70
N ASN A 6 86.80 -66.40 -61.77
CA ASN A 6 88.14 -66.93 -62.02
C ASN A 6 88.58 -67.96 -60.95
N TYR A 7 89.55 -68.80 -61.34
CA TYR A 7 90.46 -69.66 -60.55
C TYR A 7 90.05 -71.08 -60.15
N ARG A 8 90.10 -71.96 -61.15
CA ARG A 8 90.87 -73.21 -61.06
C ARG A 8 92.37 -72.87 -60.97
N LEU A 9 93.08 -73.33 -59.94
CA LEU A 9 94.51 -73.63 -60.01
C LEU A 9 94.90 -74.49 -58.81
N LEU A 10 95.77 -75.48 -59.04
CA LEU A 10 96.30 -76.48 -58.09
C LEU A 10 95.55 -77.82 -58.00
N LEU A 11 95.00 -78.27 -59.13
CA LEU A 11 94.99 -79.68 -59.48
C LEU A 11 96.34 -80.01 -60.15
N GLN A 12 96.84 -81.23 -59.92
CA GLN A 12 97.87 -81.93 -60.71
C GLN A 12 99.34 -81.60 -60.46
N GLN A 13 99.91 -82.09 -59.35
CA GLN A 13 101.27 -82.66 -59.34
C GLN A 13 101.25 -83.87 -58.37
N ALA A 14 101.27 -85.08 -58.92
CA ALA A 14 102.45 -85.96 -58.91
C ALA A 14 102.68 -86.54 -57.50
N SER A 15 102.17 -87.74 -57.23
CA SER A 15 102.82 -89.04 -57.53
C SER A 15 104.17 -89.17 -56.84
N TRP A 16 104.40 -90.38 -56.32
CA TRP A 16 105.67 -90.96 -55.87
C TRP A 16 105.93 -91.01 -54.36
N LEU A 17 105.96 -92.26 -53.88
CA LEU A 17 106.95 -92.80 -52.94
C LEU A 17 106.91 -92.31 -51.49
N LEU A 18 106.26 -93.09 -50.62
CA LEU A 18 107.01 -93.81 -49.58
C LEU A 18 106.13 -94.87 -48.89
N ALA A 19 106.53 -96.13 -49.07
CA ALA A 19 106.52 -97.18 -48.05
C ALA A 19 105.15 -97.53 -47.40
N ILE A 20 104.48 -98.66 -47.71
CA ILE A 20 105.00 -100.01 -47.97
C ILE A 20 106.30 -100.31 -47.22
N VAL A 21 106.34 -99.90 -45.95
CA VAL A 21 107.10 -100.56 -44.88
C VAL A 21 106.08 -100.58 -43.73
N VAL A 22 105.13 -101.51 -43.73
CA VAL A 22 105.41 -102.90 -43.36
C VAL A 22 106.37 -102.90 -42.16
N SER A 23 105.84 -102.44 -41.04
CA SER A 23 106.39 -102.71 -39.72
C SER A 23 105.21 -102.82 -38.78
N LEU A 24 104.69 -104.05 -38.76
CA LEU A 24 104.30 -104.77 -37.56
C LEU A 24 103.95 -103.89 -36.36
N SER A 25 102.66 -103.73 -36.10
CA SER A 25 102.08 -103.98 -34.77
C SER A 25 100.56 -103.96 -34.89
N LEU A 26 99.92 -104.89 -34.19
CA LEU A 26 98.47 -105.03 -33.95
C LEU A 26 97.70 -105.86 -34.98
N MET A 27 97.99 -107.16 -34.94
CA MET A 27 97.00 -108.19 -35.26
C MET A 27 95.82 -108.08 -34.28
N ASN A 28 94.61 -108.15 -34.85
CA ASN A 28 93.36 -108.66 -34.29
C ASN A 28 92.71 -107.93 -33.10
N PHE A 29 91.78 -107.01 -33.43
CA PHE A 29 90.45 -107.02 -32.80
C PHE A 29 89.39 -107.02 -33.91
N VAL A 30 88.74 -108.17 -34.06
CA VAL A 30 87.52 -108.33 -34.85
C VAL A 30 86.44 -107.51 -34.12
N HIS A 31 85.99 -106.40 -34.70
CA HIS A 31 84.69 -105.84 -34.33
C HIS A 31 83.64 -106.71 -35.02
N ALA A 32 82.97 -107.55 -34.22
CA ALA A 32 81.74 -108.18 -34.64
C ALA A 32 80.72 -107.06 -34.89
N GLU A 33 80.24 -106.99 -36.13
CA GLU A 33 79.10 -106.17 -36.54
C GLU A 33 77.88 -106.70 -35.76
N SER A 34 77.50 -106.00 -34.69
CA SER A 34 76.24 -106.29 -33.99
C SER A 34 75.10 -105.94 -34.95
N ALA A 35 74.32 -106.94 -35.37
CA ALA A 35 73.04 -106.69 -35.99
C ALA A 35 72.24 -105.76 -35.04
N GLU A 36 71.88 -104.57 -35.52
CA GLU A 36 71.10 -103.60 -34.77
C GLU A 36 69.72 -104.20 -34.51
N PHE A 37 69.47 -104.68 -33.29
CA PHE A 37 68.21 -105.28 -32.88
C PHE A 37 67.20 -104.18 -32.55
N ASP A 38 66.10 -104.12 -33.29
CA ASP A 38 65.07 -103.08 -33.14
C ASP A 38 63.95 -103.53 -32.18
N HIS A 39 63.84 -102.85 -31.02
CA HIS A 39 62.76 -103.08 -30.05
C HIS A 39 61.37 -102.69 -30.59
N PHE A 40 61.28 -101.91 -31.67
CA PHE A 40 60.00 -101.61 -32.31
C PHE A 40 59.36 -102.86 -32.96
N GLU A 41 60.17 -103.87 -33.34
CA GLU A 41 59.66 -105.10 -33.95
C GLU A 41 59.14 -106.13 -32.93
N THR A 42 59.41 -105.95 -31.63
CA THR A 42 59.04 -106.91 -30.57
C THR A 42 57.66 -106.67 -29.98
N GLY A 43 57.01 -105.54 -30.34
CA GLY A 43 55.76 -105.10 -29.72
C GLY A 43 55.94 -104.29 -28.43
N PHE A 44 57.18 -104.12 -27.95
CA PHE A 44 57.49 -103.25 -26.81
C PHE A 44 58.58 -102.21 -27.18
N PRO A 45 58.21 -101.10 -27.84
CA PRO A 45 59.16 -100.06 -28.17
C PRO A 45 59.62 -99.33 -26.91
N LEU A 46 60.94 -99.25 -26.70
CA LEU A 46 61.52 -98.52 -25.58
C LEU A 46 61.21 -97.02 -25.73
N THR A 47 60.22 -96.57 -24.96
CA THR A 47 59.68 -95.21 -24.97
C THR A 47 59.58 -94.69 -23.54
N GLY A 48 59.58 -93.36 -23.39
CA GLY A 48 59.57 -92.71 -22.07
C GLY A 48 60.70 -93.21 -21.16
N GLU A 49 60.37 -93.52 -19.91
CA GLU A 49 61.31 -93.96 -18.88
C GLU A 49 61.94 -95.33 -19.18
N HIS A 50 61.28 -96.19 -19.95
CA HIS A 50 61.81 -97.52 -20.31
C HIS A 50 63.03 -97.44 -21.24
N ARG A 51 63.36 -96.27 -21.81
CA ARG A 51 64.60 -96.06 -22.58
C ARG A 51 65.85 -96.04 -21.71
N ASN A 52 65.68 -95.76 -20.42
CA ASN A 52 66.78 -95.55 -19.48
C ASN A 52 67.02 -96.77 -18.58
N VAL A 53 66.28 -97.86 -18.81
CA VAL A 53 66.36 -99.11 -18.06
C VAL A 53 67.50 -99.95 -18.63
N GLU A 54 68.37 -100.46 -17.75
CA GLU A 54 69.49 -101.30 -18.16
C GLU A 54 68.99 -102.66 -18.71
N CYS A 55 69.73 -103.25 -19.64
CA CYS A 55 69.28 -104.42 -20.40
C CYS A 55 68.95 -105.63 -19.49
N ASP A 56 69.73 -105.82 -18.43
CA ASP A 56 69.61 -106.92 -17.47
C ASP A 56 68.41 -106.79 -16.53
N GLN A 57 67.81 -105.60 -16.43
CA GLN A 57 66.58 -105.38 -15.68
C GLN A 57 65.33 -105.93 -16.40
N CYS A 58 65.41 -106.13 -17.72
CA CYS A 58 64.35 -106.73 -18.52
C CYS A 58 64.70 -108.16 -18.99
N HIS A 59 65.99 -108.46 -19.13
CA HIS A 59 66.50 -109.72 -19.66
C HIS A 59 67.33 -110.47 -18.61
N ASP A 60 66.64 -111.20 -17.71
CA ASP A 60 67.29 -111.97 -16.65
C ASP A 60 68.33 -112.93 -17.24
N LYS A 61 69.57 -112.84 -16.73
CA LYS A 61 70.74 -113.63 -17.16
C LYS A 61 70.99 -113.60 -18.68
N GLY A 62 70.59 -112.52 -19.36
CA GLY A 62 70.78 -112.35 -20.80
C GLY A 62 69.82 -113.19 -21.66
N GLN A 63 68.67 -113.62 -21.14
CA GLN A 63 67.61 -114.24 -21.94
C GLN A 63 66.74 -113.16 -22.59
N PHE A 64 66.86 -113.01 -23.91
CA PHE A 64 66.14 -111.98 -24.68
C PHE A 64 64.75 -112.43 -25.20
N GLN A 65 64.51 -113.73 -25.28
CA GLN A 65 63.24 -114.27 -25.77
C GLN A 65 62.28 -114.55 -24.61
N GLY A 66 61.03 -114.11 -24.74
CA GLY A 66 59.97 -114.38 -23.75
C GLY A 66 59.84 -113.34 -22.65
N THR A 67 60.61 -112.24 -22.69
CA THR A 67 60.40 -111.08 -21.81
C THR A 67 58.95 -110.56 -21.98
N PRO A 68 58.19 -110.38 -20.89
CA PRO A 68 56.83 -109.86 -20.96
C PRO A 68 56.77 -108.48 -21.61
N VAL A 69 55.77 -108.27 -22.47
CA VAL A 69 55.51 -106.98 -23.15
C VAL A 69 54.30 -106.23 -22.59
N MET A 70 53.57 -106.85 -21.66
CA MET A 70 52.45 -106.23 -20.94
C MET A 70 52.97 -105.63 -19.63
N CYS A 71 52.43 -104.47 -19.24
CA CYS A 71 52.91 -103.71 -18.08
C CYS A 71 52.86 -104.53 -16.78
N ASP A 72 51.77 -105.24 -16.51
CA ASP A 72 51.57 -106.10 -15.33
C ASP A 72 52.49 -107.33 -15.31
N GLY A 73 53.06 -107.70 -16.46
CA GLY A 73 54.07 -108.77 -16.54
C GLY A 73 55.35 -108.45 -15.78
N CYS A 74 55.69 -107.16 -15.65
CA CYS A 74 56.86 -106.68 -14.90
C CYS A 74 56.47 -105.84 -13.69
N HIS A 75 55.43 -105.00 -13.79
CA HIS A 75 54.90 -104.18 -12.68
C HIS A 75 53.93 -104.98 -11.81
N ASN A 76 54.48 -105.98 -11.11
CA ASN A 76 53.76 -107.00 -10.33
C ASN A 76 54.19 -107.04 -8.85
N ASP A 77 54.84 -105.98 -8.37
CA ASP A 77 55.47 -105.85 -7.04
C ASP A 77 56.62 -106.83 -6.75
N THR A 78 56.98 -107.68 -7.71
CA THR A 78 58.10 -108.63 -7.62
C THR A 78 59.28 -108.15 -8.47
N ASP A 79 59.04 -107.89 -9.76
CA ASP A 79 60.07 -107.49 -10.73
C ASP A 79 60.20 -105.96 -10.81
N ALA A 80 59.07 -105.26 -10.74
CA ALA A 80 58.96 -103.81 -10.59
C ALA A 80 57.72 -103.44 -9.76
N ALA A 81 57.72 -102.24 -9.18
CA ALA A 81 56.60 -101.74 -8.38
C ALA A 81 55.29 -101.77 -9.19
N GLY A 82 54.27 -102.41 -8.64
CA GLY A 82 52.92 -102.49 -9.17
C GLY A 82 52.02 -101.36 -8.65
N LYS A 83 50.73 -101.65 -8.47
CA LYS A 83 49.73 -100.68 -8.03
C LYS A 83 49.95 -100.34 -6.53
N PRO A 84 50.20 -99.07 -6.14
CA PRO A 84 50.35 -98.70 -4.74
C PRO A 84 49.04 -98.86 -3.96
N ILE A 85 49.12 -98.85 -2.61
CA ILE A 85 47.97 -99.09 -1.73
C ILE A 85 46.82 -98.08 -1.89
N ASP A 86 47.15 -96.87 -2.34
CA ASP A 86 46.23 -95.76 -2.62
C ASP A 86 45.84 -95.65 -4.09
N HIS A 87 46.19 -96.65 -4.91
CA HIS A 87 45.79 -96.72 -6.30
C HIS A 87 44.28 -96.90 -6.44
N ILE A 88 43.70 -96.23 -7.45
CA ILE A 88 42.29 -96.40 -7.82
C ILE A 88 42.00 -97.88 -8.11
N GLN A 89 40.96 -98.45 -7.51
CA GLN A 89 40.61 -99.84 -7.74
C GLN A 89 40.08 -99.98 -9.18
N SER A 90 40.86 -100.61 -10.04
CA SER A 90 40.53 -100.85 -11.44
C SER A 90 41.14 -102.18 -11.89
N ASP A 91 40.34 -102.95 -12.66
CA ASP A 91 40.75 -104.18 -13.34
C ASP A 91 41.20 -103.90 -14.79
N ASP A 92 41.24 -102.63 -15.21
CA ASP A 92 41.68 -102.22 -16.54
C ASP A 92 43.18 -102.41 -16.71
N ARG A 93 43.64 -102.40 -17.96
CA ARG A 93 45.07 -102.55 -18.25
C ARG A 93 45.81 -101.29 -17.84
N CYS A 94 47.06 -101.46 -17.41
CA CYS A 94 47.86 -100.34 -16.94
C CYS A 94 48.04 -99.26 -18.01
N ASP A 95 48.13 -99.65 -19.29
CA ASP A 95 48.28 -98.77 -20.46
C ASP A 95 46.98 -98.05 -20.87
N ASP A 96 45.83 -98.42 -20.30
CA ASP A 96 44.58 -97.68 -20.47
C ASP A 96 44.63 -96.33 -19.74
N CYS A 97 45.37 -96.26 -18.63
CA CYS A 97 45.55 -95.04 -17.83
C CYS A 97 46.96 -94.46 -17.97
N HIS A 98 47.99 -95.28 -17.84
CA HIS A 98 49.38 -94.82 -17.75
C HIS A 98 50.09 -94.89 -19.10
N THR A 99 51.09 -94.02 -19.27
CA THR A 99 51.97 -94.06 -20.45
C THR A 99 53.39 -94.36 -20.01
N THR A 100 54.24 -94.80 -20.94
CA THR A 100 55.65 -95.09 -20.65
C THR A 100 56.46 -93.85 -20.21
N VAL A 101 55.90 -92.64 -20.31
CA VAL A 101 56.48 -91.38 -19.81
C VAL A 101 56.45 -91.30 -18.27
N GLY A 102 55.54 -92.00 -17.60
CA GLY A 102 55.54 -92.09 -16.14
C GLY A 102 54.20 -92.47 -15.51
N TRP A 103 54.28 -93.12 -14.35
CA TRP A 103 53.12 -93.63 -13.59
C TRP A 103 52.22 -92.54 -13.00
N HIS A 104 52.71 -91.30 -12.85
CA HIS A 104 51.92 -90.19 -12.29
C HIS A 104 51.05 -89.48 -13.34
N VAL A 105 51.21 -89.80 -14.63
CA VAL A 105 50.41 -89.25 -15.72
C VAL A 105 49.37 -90.28 -16.13
N ALA A 106 48.21 -90.23 -15.48
CA ALA A 106 47.04 -91.01 -15.86
C ALA A 106 46.17 -90.21 -16.84
N ARG A 107 45.81 -90.80 -17.98
CA ARG A 107 44.79 -90.27 -18.88
C ARG A 107 43.45 -90.82 -18.43
N PHE A 108 42.56 -89.95 -17.94
CA PHE A 108 41.19 -90.32 -17.61
C PHE A 108 40.21 -89.50 -18.44
N ASP A 109 39.40 -90.19 -19.26
CA ASP A 109 38.39 -89.57 -20.11
C ASP A 109 37.02 -89.56 -19.41
N HIS A 110 36.62 -88.37 -18.94
CA HIS A 110 35.33 -88.14 -18.30
C HIS A 110 34.14 -88.28 -19.27
N GLY A 111 34.36 -88.28 -20.59
CA GLY A 111 33.30 -88.42 -21.60
C GLY A 111 32.66 -89.81 -21.65
N THR A 112 33.26 -90.80 -20.98
CA THR A 112 32.80 -92.20 -20.96
C THR A 112 31.97 -92.55 -19.71
N ILE A 113 31.74 -91.59 -18.81
CA ILE A 113 31.04 -91.82 -17.55
C ILE A 113 29.52 -91.70 -17.73
N GLU A 114 28.81 -92.83 -17.60
CA GLU A 114 27.35 -92.91 -17.75
C GLU A 114 26.58 -92.87 -16.42
N SER A 115 27.25 -93.10 -15.28
CA SER A 115 26.64 -93.24 -13.95
C SER A 115 26.53 -91.94 -13.14
N GLY A 116 26.86 -90.80 -13.74
CA GLY A 116 26.86 -89.47 -13.10
C GLY A 116 28.11 -89.19 -12.26
N CYS A 117 28.46 -87.91 -12.09
CA CYS A 117 29.75 -87.51 -11.50
C CYS A 117 29.94 -87.97 -10.05
N PHE A 118 28.86 -87.99 -9.27
CA PHE A 118 28.90 -88.33 -7.85
C PHE A 118 29.32 -89.78 -7.58
N SER A 119 29.16 -90.71 -8.54
CA SER A 119 29.56 -92.11 -8.33
C SER A 119 31.06 -92.25 -8.05
N CYS A 120 31.87 -91.39 -8.66
CA CYS A 120 33.32 -91.33 -8.43
C CYS A 120 33.71 -90.17 -7.49
N HIS A 121 33.10 -88.99 -7.63
CA HIS A 121 33.36 -87.82 -6.80
C HIS A 121 32.58 -87.84 -5.47
N ASN A 122 32.70 -88.94 -4.73
CA ASN A 122 32.01 -89.18 -3.46
C ASN A 122 32.87 -88.87 -2.22
N GLY A 123 34.09 -88.36 -2.40
CA GLY A 123 35.05 -88.09 -1.33
C GLY A 123 35.90 -89.29 -0.91
N SER A 124 35.60 -90.50 -1.41
CA SER A 124 36.40 -91.71 -1.19
C SER A 124 37.16 -92.15 -2.44
N ALA A 125 36.50 -92.19 -3.61
CA ALA A 125 37.14 -92.62 -4.86
C ALA A 125 37.82 -91.44 -5.58
N ALA A 126 37.20 -90.27 -5.55
CA ALA A 126 37.76 -89.00 -5.96
C ALA A 126 37.17 -87.87 -5.11
N GLN A 127 37.87 -86.73 -5.05
CA GLN A 127 37.43 -85.57 -4.28
C GLN A 127 36.03 -85.12 -4.76
N GLY A 128 35.08 -85.05 -3.82
CA GLY A 128 33.73 -84.56 -4.06
C GLY A 128 33.59 -83.06 -3.80
N LYS A 129 32.40 -82.65 -3.36
CA LYS A 129 32.13 -81.29 -2.86
C LYS A 129 32.99 -81.02 -1.64
N ASP A 130 33.66 -79.87 -1.61
CA ASP A 130 34.38 -79.39 -0.44
C ASP A 130 33.46 -78.66 0.56
N SER A 131 34.01 -78.15 1.66
CA SER A 131 33.25 -77.43 2.69
C SER A 131 32.74 -76.06 2.27
N ASP A 132 33.35 -75.47 1.23
CA ASP A 132 33.00 -74.14 0.71
C ASP A 132 31.94 -74.24 -0.40
N HIS A 133 31.62 -75.46 -0.85
CA HIS A 133 30.58 -75.74 -1.80
C HIS A 133 29.19 -75.42 -1.23
N ILE A 134 28.40 -74.68 -1.99
CA ILE A 134 26.99 -74.38 -1.65
C ILE A 134 26.18 -75.66 -1.43
N SER A 135 25.19 -75.63 -0.52
CA SER A 135 24.37 -76.82 -0.24
C SER A 135 23.48 -77.20 -1.44
N THR A 136 23.78 -78.34 -2.06
CA THR A 136 23.07 -78.86 -3.25
C THR A 136 22.91 -80.37 -3.20
N GLY A 137 21.98 -80.90 -4.01
CA GLY A 137 21.87 -82.34 -4.31
C GLY A 137 23.06 -82.88 -5.12
N ASN A 138 23.11 -84.19 -5.36
CA ASN A 138 24.27 -84.88 -5.95
C ASN A 138 24.30 -84.94 -7.48
N THR A 139 23.50 -84.12 -8.15
CA THR A 139 23.49 -84.00 -9.61
C THR A 139 24.38 -82.83 -10.03
N CYS A 140 25.68 -83.10 -10.14
CA CYS A 140 26.72 -82.09 -10.36
C CYS A 140 26.55 -81.38 -11.72
N GLU A 141 25.96 -82.07 -12.69
CA GLU A 141 25.82 -81.66 -14.09
C GLU A 141 24.86 -80.47 -14.27
N PHE A 142 24.06 -80.15 -13.24
CA PHE A 142 23.23 -78.94 -13.24
C PHE A 142 24.05 -77.65 -13.16
N CYS A 143 25.28 -77.72 -12.63
CA CYS A 143 26.10 -76.54 -12.41
C CYS A 143 27.48 -76.67 -13.04
N HIS A 144 28.00 -77.88 -13.16
CA HIS A 144 29.35 -78.15 -13.63
C HIS A 144 29.35 -78.98 -14.91
N THR A 145 30.38 -78.79 -15.74
CA THR A 145 30.65 -79.63 -16.92
C THR A 145 32.08 -80.13 -16.86
N THR A 146 32.41 -81.24 -17.50
CA THR A 146 33.78 -81.81 -17.50
C THR A 146 34.87 -80.84 -17.96
N PHE A 147 34.50 -79.75 -18.64
CA PHE A 147 35.40 -78.67 -19.08
C PHE A 147 35.41 -77.43 -18.18
N SER A 148 34.49 -77.32 -17.22
CA SER A 148 34.33 -76.16 -16.34
C SER A 148 33.97 -76.57 -14.91
N TRP A 149 34.99 -77.01 -14.17
CA TRP A 149 34.92 -77.32 -12.73
C TRP A 149 35.17 -76.09 -11.83
N GLY A 150 35.14 -74.88 -12.42
CA GLY A 150 35.41 -73.62 -11.73
C GLY A 150 34.16 -73.00 -11.10
N ARG A 151 34.32 -71.73 -10.67
CA ARG A 151 33.26 -70.94 -10.02
C ARG A 151 32.04 -70.81 -10.93
N VAL A 152 30.91 -71.33 -10.46
CA VAL A 152 29.61 -71.18 -11.12
C VAL A 152 29.04 -69.79 -10.80
N SER A 153 28.57 -69.07 -11.83
CA SER A 153 28.08 -67.69 -11.70
C SER A 153 26.55 -67.56 -11.61
N ARG A 154 25.82 -68.65 -11.93
CA ARG A 154 24.36 -68.72 -11.90
C ARG A 154 23.93 -70.10 -11.45
N VAL A 155 22.93 -70.16 -10.58
CA VAL A 155 22.35 -71.41 -10.09
C VAL A 155 20.86 -71.44 -10.42
N ASP A 156 20.37 -72.65 -10.69
CA ASP A 156 18.93 -72.91 -10.71
C ASP A 156 18.47 -73.15 -9.27
N HIS A 157 17.48 -72.38 -8.82
CA HIS A 157 17.01 -72.47 -7.44
C HIS A 157 16.22 -73.76 -7.16
N SER A 158 15.82 -74.52 -8.19
CA SER A 158 15.15 -75.82 -8.03
C SER A 158 16.07 -76.94 -7.55
N VAL A 159 17.39 -76.77 -7.65
CA VAL A 159 18.39 -77.82 -7.35
C VAL A 159 19.31 -77.48 -6.17
N VAL A 160 19.16 -76.28 -5.60
CA VAL A 160 19.84 -75.83 -4.38
C VAL A 160 18.94 -75.99 -3.17
N THR A 161 19.54 -76.15 -1.99
CA THR A 161 18.81 -76.35 -0.72
C THR A 161 19.30 -75.36 0.33
N GLY A 162 18.39 -74.77 1.10
CA GLY A 162 18.72 -73.80 2.16
C GLY A 162 17.64 -72.72 2.25
N THR A 163 17.77 -71.82 3.22
CA THR A 163 16.95 -70.60 3.25
C THR A 163 17.53 -69.55 2.30
N CYS A 164 16.71 -68.60 1.86
CA CYS A 164 17.15 -67.52 1.00
C CYS A 164 18.34 -66.77 1.62
N GLU A 165 18.27 -66.45 2.91
CA GLU A 165 19.29 -65.69 3.66
C GLU A 165 20.59 -66.47 3.84
N SER A 166 20.55 -67.81 3.84
CA SER A 166 21.76 -68.63 3.98
C SER A 166 22.70 -68.45 2.79
N CYS A 167 22.17 -68.11 1.60
CA CYS A 167 22.95 -67.84 0.40
C CYS A 167 22.95 -66.34 0.01
N HIS A 168 21.82 -65.65 0.10
CA HIS A 168 21.68 -64.22 -0.23
C HIS A 168 22.06 -63.33 0.96
N ASN A 169 23.27 -63.52 1.48
CA ASN A 169 23.83 -62.82 2.64
C ASN A 169 24.84 -61.72 2.28
N GLY A 170 25.04 -61.44 0.99
CA GLY A 170 26.04 -60.47 0.50
C GLY A 170 27.44 -61.05 0.29
N ASN A 171 27.75 -62.21 0.87
CA ASN A 171 29.03 -62.90 0.71
C ASN A 171 28.96 -64.00 -0.37
N ILE A 172 27.97 -64.90 -0.27
CA ILE A 172 27.79 -66.02 -1.22
C ILE A 172 27.05 -65.53 -2.47
N ALA A 173 25.89 -64.90 -2.28
CA ALA A 173 25.10 -64.24 -3.30
C ALA A 173 24.61 -62.87 -2.80
N ARG A 174 24.18 -62.02 -3.73
CA ARG A 174 23.66 -60.69 -3.39
C ARG A 174 22.45 -60.82 -2.47
N GLY A 175 22.48 -60.15 -1.32
CA GLY A 175 21.33 -60.03 -0.41
C GLY A 175 20.43 -58.84 -0.73
N LYS A 176 19.68 -58.40 0.29
CA LYS A 176 18.87 -57.17 0.26
C LYS A 176 19.77 -55.98 -0.13
N HIS A 177 19.37 -55.20 -1.14
CA HIS A 177 20.09 -53.98 -1.53
C HIS A 177 19.76 -52.80 -0.60
N ASP A 178 20.55 -51.73 -0.64
CA ASP A 178 20.42 -50.60 0.31
C ASP A 178 19.05 -49.91 0.28
N THR A 179 18.37 -49.92 -0.86
CA THR A 179 17.02 -49.37 -1.02
C THR A 179 15.88 -50.38 -0.76
N HIS A 180 16.19 -51.57 -0.24
CA HIS A 180 15.19 -52.59 0.07
C HIS A 180 14.37 -52.16 1.29
N ILE A 181 13.06 -52.46 1.29
CA ILE A 181 12.19 -52.17 2.43
C ILE A 181 12.71 -52.93 3.66
N ALA A 182 12.92 -52.24 4.77
CA ALA A 182 13.39 -52.87 6.00
C ALA A 182 12.35 -53.89 6.48
N THR A 183 12.72 -55.17 6.49
CA THR A 183 11.86 -56.27 6.93
C THR A 183 12.70 -57.40 7.51
N GLU A 184 12.17 -58.00 8.58
CA GLU A 184 12.69 -59.23 9.19
C GLU A 184 11.96 -60.48 8.70
N GLU A 185 10.92 -60.32 7.87
CA GLU A 185 10.16 -61.43 7.31
C GLU A 185 11.01 -62.27 6.35
N PRO A 186 10.74 -63.60 6.27
CA PRO A 186 11.36 -64.49 5.29
C PRO A 186 11.17 -63.96 3.86
N CYS A 187 12.20 -64.09 3.02
CA CYS A 187 12.19 -63.54 1.66
C CYS A 187 10.99 -64.01 0.80
N ASP A 188 10.57 -65.26 0.99
CA ASP A 188 9.48 -65.92 0.26
C ASP A 188 8.07 -65.42 0.64
N THR A 189 7.97 -64.61 1.71
CA THR A 189 6.75 -63.86 2.04
C THR A 189 6.42 -62.83 0.96
N CYS A 190 7.45 -62.21 0.39
CA CYS A 190 7.32 -61.10 -0.55
C CYS A 190 7.72 -61.49 -1.97
N HIS A 191 8.73 -62.34 -2.12
CA HIS A 191 9.32 -62.70 -3.41
C HIS A 191 9.00 -64.16 -3.77
N ILE A 192 8.93 -64.43 -5.07
CA ILE A 192 8.88 -65.80 -5.58
C ILE A 192 10.23 -66.17 -6.19
N THR A 193 10.59 -67.45 -6.08
CA THR A 193 11.94 -67.96 -6.38
C THR A 193 12.42 -67.68 -7.82
N ASN A 194 11.48 -67.51 -8.76
CA ASN A 194 11.76 -67.22 -10.17
C ASN A 194 11.56 -65.75 -10.58
N SER A 195 11.13 -64.88 -9.67
CA SER A 195 10.92 -63.46 -9.97
C SER A 195 11.12 -62.59 -8.72
N TRP A 196 12.34 -62.11 -8.54
CA TRP A 196 12.70 -61.16 -7.49
C TRP A 196 12.15 -59.75 -7.72
N LEU A 197 11.69 -59.44 -8.94
CA LEU A 197 11.08 -58.16 -9.29
C LEU A 197 9.60 -58.08 -8.93
N LEU A 198 8.92 -59.22 -8.86
CA LEU A 198 7.53 -59.27 -8.43
C LEU A 198 7.51 -59.39 -6.91
N VAL A 199 6.92 -58.36 -6.29
CA VAL A 199 6.74 -58.28 -4.83
C VAL A 199 5.26 -58.28 -4.55
N PHE A 200 4.80 -59.21 -3.72
CA PHE A 200 3.44 -59.17 -3.19
C PHE A 200 3.48 -58.51 -1.81
N PHE A 201 2.74 -57.42 -1.64
CA PHE A 201 2.58 -56.76 -0.34
C PHE A 201 1.10 -56.65 -0.01
N ASP A 202 0.71 -57.26 1.10
CA ASP A 202 -0.66 -57.19 1.60
C ASP A 202 -0.84 -55.94 2.47
N HIS A 203 -1.75 -55.05 2.04
CA HIS A 203 -2.06 -53.81 2.75
C HIS A 203 -3.12 -54.01 3.86
N SER A 204 -3.68 -55.23 4.01
CA SER A 204 -4.77 -55.52 4.95
C SER A 204 -4.41 -55.28 6.41
N ALA A 205 -3.12 -55.44 6.77
CA ALA A 205 -2.60 -55.27 8.12
C ALA A 205 -1.99 -53.88 8.38
N VAL A 206 -2.02 -52.97 7.40
CA VAL A 206 -1.48 -51.61 7.57
C VAL A 206 -2.44 -50.78 8.42
N ALA A 207 -1.91 -50.13 9.46
CA ALA A 207 -2.71 -49.29 10.34
C ALA A 207 -3.21 -48.03 9.62
N ALA A 208 -4.45 -47.62 9.91
CA ALA A 208 -4.98 -46.34 9.47
C ALA A 208 -4.06 -45.18 9.93
N GLY A 209 -3.86 -44.18 9.09
CA GLY A 209 -2.95 -43.05 9.33
C GLY A 209 -1.45 -43.34 9.15
N SER A 210 -1.00 -44.58 8.92
CA SER A 210 0.43 -44.89 8.75
C SER A 210 0.89 -44.96 7.30
N CYS A 211 0.03 -44.63 6.32
CA CYS A 211 0.36 -44.77 4.89
C CYS A 211 1.65 -44.01 4.51
N GLU A 212 1.85 -42.82 5.08
CA GLU A 212 2.99 -41.95 4.79
C GLU A 212 4.34 -42.49 5.26
N THR A 213 4.37 -43.46 6.19
CA THR A 213 5.64 -44.09 6.61
C THR A 213 6.29 -44.87 5.47
N CYS A 214 5.48 -45.39 4.54
CA CYS A 214 5.93 -46.13 3.36
C CYS A 214 5.75 -45.31 2.07
N HIS A 215 4.62 -44.62 1.90
CA HIS A 215 4.32 -43.80 0.72
C HIS A 215 4.87 -42.36 0.84
N ASN A 216 6.16 -42.25 1.15
CA ASN A 216 6.88 -40.99 1.36
C ASN A 216 7.61 -40.46 0.11
N GLY A 217 7.42 -41.10 -1.05
CA GLY A 217 8.11 -40.75 -2.30
C GLY A 217 9.54 -41.30 -2.42
N THR A 218 10.08 -41.89 -1.36
CA THR A 218 11.39 -42.58 -1.35
C THR A 218 11.21 -44.10 -1.29
N SER A 219 10.49 -44.60 -0.28
CA SER A 219 10.28 -46.04 -0.04
C SER A 219 9.19 -46.62 -0.96
N ALA A 220 8.13 -45.87 -1.20
CA ALA A 220 7.09 -46.15 -2.18
C ALA A 220 6.56 -44.82 -2.75
N THR A 221 5.87 -44.90 -3.89
CA THR A 221 5.28 -43.72 -4.54
C THR A 221 4.32 -43.03 -3.59
N GLY A 222 4.61 -41.76 -3.24
CA GLY A 222 3.72 -40.94 -2.42
C GLY A 222 2.63 -40.24 -3.22
N LYS A 223 2.09 -39.15 -2.66
CA LYS A 223 1.17 -38.25 -3.36
C LYS A 223 1.82 -37.77 -4.68
N SER A 224 1.19 -38.07 -5.81
CA SER A 224 1.72 -37.69 -7.13
C SER A 224 1.71 -36.16 -7.33
N ALA A 225 2.46 -35.63 -8.29
CA ALA A 225 2.47 -34.19 -8.58
C ALA A 225 1.09 -33.62 -8.97
N ASN A 226 0.21 -34.46 -9.51
CA ASN A 226 -1.17 -34.09 -9.86
C ASN A 226 -2.18 -34.49 -8.76
N HIS A 227 -1.70 -34.88 -7.59
CA HIS A 227 -2.57 -35.15 -6.45
C HIS A 227 -3.10 -33.83 -5.90
N ILE A 228 -4.34 -33.83 -5.41
CA ILE A 228 -4.93 -32.71 -4.69
C ILE A 228 -3.99 -32.27 -3.54
N LEU A 229 -3.75 -30.96 -3.41
CA LEU A 229 -2.96 -30.42 -2.30
C LEU A 229 -3.71 -30.67 -0.99
N THR A 230 -3.22 -31.62 -0.19
CA THR A 230 -3.82 -31.96 1.11
C THR A 230 -2.78 -32.50 2.09
N ASN A 231 -2.92 -32.07 3.34
CA ASN A 231 -2.17 -32.59 4.49
C ASN A 231 -2.95 -33.65 5.26
N GLU A 232 -4.15 -34.01 4.78
CA GLU A 232 -4.97 -35.03 5.39
C GLU A 232 -4.37 -36.43 5.23
N ALA A 233 -4.69 -37.30 6.19
CA ALA A 233 -4.31 -38.70 6.17
C ALA A 233 -4.90 -39.39 4.92
N CYS A 234 -4.11 -40.26 4.29
CA CYS A 234 -4.48 -40.88 3.01
C CYS A 234 -5.78 -41.69 3.09
N ASP A 235 -6.00 -42.36 4.23
CA ASP A 235 -7.16 -43.20 4.55
C ASP A 235 -8.47 -42.42 4.75
N LEU A 236 -8.43 -41.08 4.74
CA LEU A 236 -9.64 -40.27 4.65
C LEU A 236 -10.26 -40.28 3.25
N CYS A 237 -9.44 -40.45 2.21
CA CYS A 237 -9.87 -40.45 0.82
C CYS A 237 -9.75 -41.83 0.16
N HIS A 238 -8.72 -42.60 0.52
CA HIS A 238 -8.36 -43.85 -0.13
C HIS A 238 -8.59 -45.06 0.77
N THR A 239 -8.81 -46.22 0.14
CA THR A 239 -8.83 -47.51 0.85
C THR A 239 -7.53 -48.27 0.59
N THR A 240 -7.18 -49.20 1.49
CA THR A 240 -5.94 -49.99 1.41
C THR A 240 -5.84 -50.84 0.13
N ASN A 241 -6.96 -51.13 -0.51
CA ASN A 241 -7.02 -51.97 -1.71
C ASN A 241 -7.24 -51.17 -3.02
N SER A 242 -7.42 -49.85 -2.94
CA SER A 242 -7.69 -49.00 -4.09
C SER A 242 -7.32 -47.55 -3.81
N TRP A 243 -6.35 -47.03 -4.57
CA TRP A 243 -6.02 -45.59 -4.62
C TRP A 243 -7.10 -44.74 -5.33
N ARG A 244 -8.32 -45.26 -5.46
CA ARG A 244 -9.47 -44.46 -5.87
C ARG A 244 -10.03 -43.72 -4.66
N VAL A 245 -10.61 -42.57 -4.92
CA VAL A 245 -11.29 -41.80 -3.89
C VAL A 245 -12.64 -42.46 -3.66
N ASP A 246 -12.80 -43.16 -2.53
CA ASP A 246 -14.07 -43.82 -2.16
C ASP A 246 -14.99 -42.89 -1.35
N ASN A 247 -14.42 -41.89 -0.67
CA ASN A 247 -15.16 -40.89 0.11
C ASN A 247 -14.52 -39.51 -0.04
N PHE A 248 -15.08 -38.66 -0.89
CA PHE A 248 -14.56 -37.30 -1.09
C PHE A 248 -15.27 -36.31 -0.17
N SER A 249 -14.51 -35.71 0.75
CA SER A 249 -14.95 -34.61 1.60
C SER A 249 -14.18 -33.34 1.26
N HIS A 250 -14.86 -32.20 1.22
CA HIS A 250 -14.19 -30.90 1.07
C HIS A 250 -13.55 -30.41 2.38
N ALA A 251 -13.71 -31.14 3.48
CA ALA A 251 -13.08 -30.81 4.75
C ALA A 251 -11.55 -30.93 4.64
N GLY A 252 -10.82 -29.87 5.02
CA GLY A 252 -9.36 -29.85 4.99
C GLY A 252 -8.74 -29.39 3.66
N ILE A 253 -9.53 -29.25 2.59
CA ILE A 253 -9.06 -28.66 1.31
C ILE A 253 -8.83 -27.16 1.51
N ARG A 254 -7.65 -26.66 1.13
CA ARG A 254 -7.29 -25.25 1.22
C ARG A 254 -6.71 -24.75 -0.09
N GLY A 255 -7.33 -23.69 -0.62
CA GLY A 255 -6.89 -22.99 -1.83
C GLY A 255 -7.03 -23.79 -3.12
N ASP A 256 -6.85 -23.11 -4.25
CA ASP A 256 -6.82 -23.71 -5.59
C ASP A 256 -8.11 -24.44 -6.01
N CYS A 257 -9.26 -23.84 -5.69
CA CYS A 257 -10.56 -24.39 -6.08
C CYS A 257 -10.69 -24.52 -7.61
N GLU A 258 -10.09 -23.59 -8.36
CA GLU A 258 -10.19 -23.51 -9.82
C GLU A 258 -9.53 -24.69 -10.54
N SER A 259 -8.52 -25.34 -9.97
CA SER A 259 -7.90 -26.52 -10.60
C SER A 259 -8.88 -27.68 -10.76
N CYS A 260 -9.87 -27.77 -9.88
CA CYS A 260 -10.95 -28.77 -9.93
C CYS A 260 -12.24 -28.18 -10.51
N HIS A 261 -12.66 -26.99 -10.07
CA HIS A 261 -13.89 -26.32 -10.48
C HIS A 261 -13.68 -25.45 -11.75
N ASN A 262 -13.13 -26.07 -12.80
CA ASN A 262 -12.81 -25.44 -14.08
C ASN A 262 -13.91 -25.58 -15.15
N GLY A 263 -15.06 -26.18 -14.80
CA GLY A 263 -16.15 -26.45 -15.73
C GLY A 263 -15.96 -27.72 -16.58
N VAL A 264 -14.83 -28.41 -16.45
CA VAL A 264 -14.53 -29.70 -17.09
C VAL A 264 -14.46 -30.81 -16.05
N SER A 265 -13.59 -30.67 -15.04
CA SER A 265 -13.36 -31.66 -13.99
C SER A 265 -14.46 -31.63 -12.92
N ALA A 266 -14.96 -30.44 -12.59
CA ALA A 266 -16.11 -30.21 -11.74
C ALA A 266 -16.84 -28.93 -12.18
N ILE A 267 -18.07 -28.74 -11.70
CA ILE A 267 -18.87 -27.54 -12.00
C ILE A 267 -18.11 -26.31 -11.51
N GLY A 268 -17.73 -25.42 -12.43
CA GLY A 268 -17.08 -24.16 -12.10
C GLY A 268 -18.04 -23.07 -11.65
N LYS A 269 -17.65 -21.81 -11.85
CA LYS A 269 -18.50 -20.64 -11.59
C LYS A 269 -19.84 -20.79 -12.35
N PRO A 270 -21.01 -20.85 -11.67
CA PRO A 270 -22.29 -21.05 -12.32
C PRO A 270 -22.71 -19.85 -13.18
N VAL A 271 -23.68 -20.05 -14.08
CA VAL A 271 -24.25 -18.96 -14.90
C VAL A 271 -24.86 -17.91 -13.97
N GLY A 272 -24.43 -16.64 -14.11
CA GLY A 272 -24.82 -15.54 -13.23
C GLY A 272 -23.87 -15.29 -12.05
N HIS A 273 -22.79 -16.06 -11.93
CA HIS A 273 -21.71 -15.76 -10.99
C HIS A 273 -21.01 -14.44 -11.34
N VAL A 274 -20.60 -13.66 -10.34
CA VAL A 274 -19.90 -12.39 -10.53
C VAL A 274 -18.59 -12.61 -11.32
N PRO A 275 -18.29 -11.83 -12.36
CA PRO A 275 -17.02 -11.95 -13.07
C PRO A 275 -15.86 -11.59 -12.13
N THR A 276 -14.97 -12.56 -11.85
CA THR A 276 -13.80 -12.35 -10.98
C THR A 276 -12.66 -13.28 -11.37
N SER A 277 -11.43 -12.78 -11.28
CA SER A 277 -10.17 -13.53 -11.38
C SER A 277 -9.57 -13.88 -10.02
N GLU A 278 -10.20 -13.46 -8.92
CA GLU A 278 -9.71 -13.73 -7.57
C GLU A 278 -9.91 -15.20 -7.18
N PRO A 279 -8.98 -15.79 -6.40
CA PRO A 279 -9.15 -17.10 -5.82
C PRO A 279 -10.49 -17.26 -5.08
N CYS A 280 -11.15 -18.41 -5.27
CA CYS A 280 -12.51 -18.64 -4.78
C CYS A 280 -12.61 -18.48 -3.25
N GLU A 281 -11.58 -18.88 -2.51
CA GLU A 281 -11.46 -18.80 -1.05
C GLU A 281 -11.44 -17.37 -0.48
N ILE A 282 -11.20 -16.36 -1.32
CA ILE A 282 -11.32 -14.95 -0.92
C ILE A 282 -12.78 -14.57 -0.68
N CYS A 283 -13.66 -15.07 -1.56
CA CYS A 283 -15.08 -14.77 -1.51
C CYS A 283 -15.87 -15.83 -0.72
N HIS A 284 -15.49 -17.10 -0.83
CA HIS A 284 -16.20 -18.22 -0.21
C HIS A 284 -15.45 -18.75 1.01
N THR A 285 -15.96 -18.44 2.19
CA THR A 285 -15.36 -18.85 3.47
C THR A 285 -15.77 -20.26 3.92
N SER A 286 -16.67 -20.90 3.18
CA SER A 286 -17.20 -22.24 3.47
C SER A 286 -17.33 -23.06 2.20
N THR A 287 -16.78 -24.28 2.22
CA THR A 287 -16.94 -25.26 1.15
C THR A 287 -18.29 -25.98 1.19
N ASN A 288 -19.03 -25.88 2.30
CA ASN A 288 -20.32 -26.52 2.51
C ASN A 288 -21.51 -25.62 2.18
N SER A 289 -21.30 -24.31 2.06
CA SER A 289 -22.36 -23.33 1.80
C SER A 289 -21.84 -22.19 0.93
N TRP A 290 -21.80 -22.45 -0.37
CA TRP A 290 -21.40 -21.50 -1.42
C TRP A 290 -22.33 -20.29 -1.57
N LEU A 291 -23.47 -20.28 -0.87
CA LEU A 291 -24.40 -19.14 -0.80
C LEU A 291 -23.88 -18.02 0.11
N VAL A 292 -22.95 -18.31 1.02
CA VAL A 292 -22.35 -17.30 1.89
C VAL A 292 -21.10 -16.78 1.21
N VAL A 293 -21.18 -15.55 0.71
CA VAL A 293 -20.10 -14.86 0.02
C VAL A 293 -19.68 -13.67 0.86
N ASN A 294 -18.41 -13.60 1.21
CA ASN A 294 -17.82 -12.42 1.82
C ASN A 294 -17.36 -11.49 0.70
N PHE A 295 -18.16 -10.47 0.39
CA PHE A 295 -17.79 -9.44 -0.57
C PHE A 295 -17.33 -8.20 0.19
N VAL A 296 -16.03 -7.91 0.13
CA VAL A 296 -15.42 -6.75 0.78
C VAL A 296 -15.12 -5.71 -0.30
N HIS A 297 -15.69 -4.52 -0.19
CA HIS A 297 -15.34 -3.38 -1.05
C HIS A 297 -13.96 -2.86 -0.61
N GLY A 298 -12.88 -3.30 -1.28
CA GLY A 298 -11.49 -2.92 -0.97
C GLY A 298 -10.91 -1.84 -1.90
N GLU A 299 -9.65 -1.45 -1.65
CA GLU A 299 -8.91 -0.40 -2.41
C GLU A 299 -8.74 -0.69 -3.92
N GLU A 300 -9.04 -1.91 -4.38
CA GLU A 300 -8.95 -2.32 -5.78
C GLU A 300 -10.31 -2.33 -6.50
N VAL A 301 -11.42 -2.12 -5.77
CA VAL A 301 -12.78 -2.05 -6.34
C VAL A 301 -13.09 -0.61 -6.78
N PHE A 302 -12.20 0.00 -7.56
CA PHE A 302 -12.47 1.23 -8.31
C PHE A 302 -12.73 0.85 -9.77
N GLY A 303 -13.91 1.18 -10.32
CA GLY A 303 -14.36 0.68 -11.62
C GLY A 303 -15.88 0.59 -11.79
N ARG A 304 -16.35 -0.28 -12.71
CA ARG A 304 -17.76 -0.41 -13.13
C ARG A 304 -18.68 -0.96 -12.04
N CYS A 305 -18.92 -0.19 -10.99
CA CYS A 305 -19.85 -0.47 -9.89
C CYS A 305 -21.23 -0.86 -10.44
N SER A 306 -21.65 -0.18 -11.52
CA SER A 306 -22.90 -0.42 -12.24
C SER A 306 -23.06 -1.85 -12.78
N SER A 307 -21.98 -2.62 -12.92
CA SER A 307 -22.04 -4.01 -13.37
C SER A 307 -22.55 -4.99 -12.31
N CYS A 308 -22.49 -4.61 -11.03
CA CYS A 308 -23.03 -5.38 -9.91
C CYS A 308 -24.25 -4.67 -9.29
N HIS A 309 -24.20 -3.34 -9.18
CA HIS A 309 -25.24 -2.49 -8.59
C HIS A 309 -26.19 -1.93 -9.67
N ASP A 310 -26.82 -2.83 -10.42
CA ASP A 310 -27.71 -2.53 -11.55
C ASP A 310 -29.19 -2.37 -11.14
N GLY A 311 -29.52 -2.51 -9.85
CA GLY A 311 -30.89 -2.47 -9.34
C GLY A 311 -31.65 -3.80 -9.50
N VAL A 312 -31.03 -4.84 -10.07
CA VAL A 312 -31.60 -6.18 -10.25
C VAL A 312 -30.78 -7.21 -9.46
N THR A 313 -29.47 -7.24 -9.69
CA THR A 313 -28.49 -8.13 -9.06
C THR A 313 -28.15 -7.67 -7.65
N GLN A 314 -27.92 -6.37 -7.46
CA GLN A 314 -27.78 -5.71 -6.17
C GLN A 314 -28.45 -4.33 -6.19
N PRO A 315 -28.81 -3.76 -5.02
CA PRO A 315 -29.33 -2.40 -4.94
C PRO A 315 -28.42 -1.41 -5.68
N GLY A 316 -28.99 -0.71 -6.66
CA GLY A 316 -28.30 0.32 -7.44
C GLY A 316 -28.67 1.73 -6.97
N LYS A 317 -28.60 2.69 -7.89
CA LYS A 317 -29.09 4.06 -7.68
C LYS A 317 -30.57 4.01 -7.30
N ASP A 318 -30.94 4.62 -6.17
CA ASP A 318 -32.32 4.71 -5.73
C ASP A 318 -33.13 5.72 -6.59
N ALA A 319 -34.44 5.80 -6.35
CA ALA A 319 -35.35 6.62 -7.15
C ALA A 319 -35.12 8.13 -7.01
N ASP A 320 -34.53 8.57 -5.89
CA ASP A 320 -34.25 9.97 -5.58
C ASP A 320 -32.80 10.35 -5.96
N HIS A 321 -32.01 9.39 -6.46
CA HIS A 321 -30.64 9.61 -6.92
C HIS A 321 -30.59 10.51 -8.15
N VAL A 322 -29.60 11.41 -8.18
CA VAL A 322 -29.34 12.30 -9.33
C VAL A 322 -29.19 11.49 -10.62
N GLN A 323 -29.85 11.92 -11.70
CA GLN A 323 -29.83 11.21 -12.98
C GLN A 323 -28.44 11.30 -13.61
N THR A 324 -27.67 10.21 -13.56
CA THR A 324 -26.31 10.16 -14.09
C THR A 324 -25.95 8.80 -14.66
N THR A 325 -25.26 8.81 -15.81
CA THR A 325 -24.65 7.63 -16.42
C THR A 325 -23.21 7.42 -15.97
N ALA A 326 -22.66 8.30 -15.12
CA ALA A 326 -21.33 8.13 -14.53
C ALA A 326 -21.31 6.91 -13.59
N GLU A 327 -20.12 6.32 -13.45
CA GLU A 327 -19.86 5.25 -12.47
C GLU A 327 -19.88 5.83 -11.05
N CYS A 328 -20.19 4.97 -10.08
CA CYS A 328 -20.49 5.39 -8.71
C CYS A 328 -19.30 6.07 -8.02
N ASP A 329 -18.08 5.59 -8.28
CA ASP A 329 -16.81 6.10 -7.76
C ASP A 329 -16.42 7.48 -8.30
N THR A 330 -17.11 7.96 -9.34
CA THR A 330 -16.97 9.34 -9.81
C THR A 330 -17.52 10.35 -8.81
N CYS A 331 -18.53 9.96 -8.04
CA CYS A 331 -19.23 10.84 -7.11
C CYS A 331 -19.09 10.37 -5.65
N HIS A 332 -19.07 9.07 -5.39
CA HIS A 332 -18.93 8.53 -4.05
C HIS A 332 -17.47 8.23 -3.75
N THR A 333 -16.93 8.93 -2.75
CA THR A 333 -15.53 8.77 -2.33
C THR A 333 -15.35 7.75 -1.21
N SER A 334 -16.45 7.16 -0.73
CA SER A 334 -16.49 6.14 0.32
C SER A 334 -17.42 5.01 -0.09
N THR A 335 -17.01 3.78 0.17
CA THR A 335 -17.82 2.55 0.00
C THR A 335 -18.50 2.12 1.31
N GLU A 336 -18.13 2.71 2.44
CA GLU A 336 -18.73 2.46 3.76
C GLU A 336 -19.87 3.43 4.08
N ASP A 337 -19.75 4.68 3.61
CA ASP A 337 -20.74 5.73 3.81
C ASP A 337 -21.05 6.42 2.48
N TRP A 338 -22.11 5.94 1.83
CA TRP A 338 -22.58 6.43 0.54
C TRP A 338 -23.24 7.82 0.62
N SER A 339 -23.41 8.39 1.82
CA SER A 339 -23.86 9.78 1.97
C SER A 339 -22.73 10.79 1.68
N VAL A 340 -21.48 10.34 1.66
CA VAL A 340 -20.32 11.18 1.31
C VAL A 340 -20.17 11.25 -0.21
N VAL A 341 -20.61 12.37 -0.78
CA VAL A 341 -20.55 12.65 -2.22
C VAL A 341 -19.55 13.77 -2.47
N GLY A 342 -18.54 13.50 -3.29
CA GLY A 342 -17.62 14.49 -3.85
C GLY A 342 -18.04 14.85 -5.27
N PHE A 343 -18.52 16.07 -5.48
CA PHE A 343 -18.75 16.62 -6.82
C PHE A 343 -17.72 17.71 -7.11
N ASP A 344 -16.87 17.48 -8.11
CA ASP A 344 -15.93 18.50 -8.57
C ASP A 344 -16.65 19.55 -9.41
N HIS A 345 -16.61 20.79 -8.93
CA HIS A 345 -17.20 21.93 -9.62
C HIS A 345 -16.24 22.60 -10.61
N SER A 346 -15.00 22.10 -10.75
CA SER A 346 -13.95 22.70 -11.58
C SER A 346 -14.29 22.74 -13.08
N GLU A 347 -15.09 21.79 -13.56
CA GLU A 347 -15.52 21.70 -14.96
C GLU A 347 -16.93 22.28 -15.21
N VAL A 348 -17.59 22.83 -14.19
CA VAL A 348 -18.93 23.41 -14.33
C VAL A 348 -18.84 24.75 -15.08
N VAL A 349 -19.60 24.87 -16.15
CA VAL A 349 -19.65 26.09 -16.98
C VAL A 349 -20.30 27.23 -16.17
N PRO A 350 -19.65 28.40 -16.02
CA PRO A 350 -20.26 29.58 -15.38
C PRO A 350 -21.62 29.92 -16.01
N GLY A 351 -22.59 30.33 -15.19
CA GLY A 351 -23.97 30.58 -15.65
C GLY A 351 -24.91 29.37 -15.65
N THR A 352 -24.41 28.15 -15.42
CA THR A 352 -25.23 26.93 -15.48
C THR A 352 -25.65 26.37 -14.11
N CYS A 353 -25.27 27.03 -13.02
CA CYS A 353 -25.47 26.55 -11.65
C CYS A 353 -26.95 26.21 -11.34
N ALA A 354 -27.87 27.05 -11.82
CA ALA A 354 -29.31 26.89 -11.60
C ALA A 354 -29.91 25.64 -12.27
N SER A 355 -29.23 25.04 -13.25
CA SER A 355 -29.69 23.79 -13.89
C SER A 355 -29.51 22.56 -13.00
N CYS A 356 -28.63 22.64 -11.99
CA CYS A 356 -28.43 21.59 -10.99
C CYS A 356 -28.94 22.02 -9.61
N HIS A 357 -28.80 23.29 -9.23
CA HIS A 357 -29.22 23.83 -7.94
C HIS A 357 -30.64 24.41 -7.98
N ASP A 358 -31.60 23.57 -8.38
CA ASP A 358 -33.02 23.93 -8.55
C ASP A 358 -33.90 23.61 -7.31
N GLY A 359 -33.29 23.07 -6.25
CA GLY A 359 -34.00 22.62 -5.04
C GLY A 359 -34.59 21.21 -5.16
N VAL A 360 -34.42 20.54 -6.30
CA VAL A 360 -34.82 19.14 -6.54
C VAL A 360 -33.59 18.27 -6.76
N GLN A 361 -32.71 18.65 -7.70
CA GLN A 361 -31.49 17.90 -8.05
C GLN A 361 -30.33 18.18 -7.09
N ALA A 362 -30.20 19.43 -6.65
CA ALA A 362 -29.26 19.84 -5.61
C ALA A 362 -29.84 21.01 -4.81
N PRO A 363 -29.41 21.21 -3.54
CA PRO A 363 -29.86 22.33 -2.73
C PRO A 363 -29.64 23.66 -3.45
N GLY A 364 -30.72 24.40 -3.67
CA GLY A 364 -30.70 25.71 -4.31
C GLY A 364 -30.27 26.82 -3.35
N LYS A 365 -30.72 28.04 -3.66
CA LYS A 365 -30.64 29.19 -2.74
C LYS A 365 -31.34 28.83 -1.42
N HIS A 366 -30.61 28.89 -0.31
CA HIS A 366 -31.17 28.59 1.02
C HIS A 366 -32.22 29.63 1.43
N ASP A 367 -33.08 29.33 2.41
CA ASP A 367 -34.22 30.20 2.79
C ASP A 367 -33.81 31.61 3.27
N THR A 368 -32.56 31.78 3.70
CA THR A 368 -31.98 33.06 4.13
C THR A 368 -31.20 33.78 3.03
N HIS A 369 -31.09 33.19 1.83
CA HIS A 369 -30.41 33.78 0.69
C HIS A 369 -31.15 35.02 0.18
N ILE A 370 -30.41 36.02 -0.28
CA ILE A 370 -30.98 37.25 -0.85
C ILE A 370 -31.81 36.90 -2.10
N VAL A 371 -33.04 37.41 -2.18
CA VAL A 371 -33.92 37.15 -3.33
C VAL A 371 -33.31 37.79 -4.58
N THR A 372 -32.91 36.96 -5.54
CA THR A 372 -32.31 37.40 -6.80
C THR A 372 -32.61 36.41 -7.92
N ASN A 373 -32.78 36.92 -9.15
CA ASN A 373 -32.87 36.12 -10.37
C ASN A 373 -31.54 36.06 -11.14
N GLU A 374 -30.51 36.74 -10.64
CA GLU A 374 -29.18 36.70 -11.23
C GLU A 374 -28.56 35.30 -11.08
N SER A 375 -27.63 35.00 -11.99
CA SER A 375 -26.84 33.78 -11.91
C SER A 375 -25.94 33.79 -10.68
N CYS A 376 -25.68 32.62 -10.09
CA CYS A 376 -24.94 32.50 -8.84
C CYS A 376 -23.53 33.11 -8.91
N ASP A 377 -22.88 33.00 -10.08
CA ASP A 377 -21.53 33.52 -10.38
C ASP A 377 -21.46 35.05 -10.45
N VAL A 378 -22.61 35.75 -10.48
CA VAL A 378 -22.66 37.22 -10.34
C VAL A 378 -22.25 37.66 -8.94
N CYS A 379 -22.61 36.86 -7.92
CA CYS A 379 -22.36 37.20 -6.51
C CYS A 379 -21.25 36.35 -5.88
N HIS A 380 -21.05 35.12 -6.36
CA HIS A 380 -20.12 34.14 -5.80
C HIS A 380 -18.99 33.83 -6.77
N ALA A 381 -17.74 34.18 -6.40
CA ALA A 381 -16.56 33.97 -7.26
C ALA A 381 -16.05 32.53 -7.31
N THR A 382 -16.33 31.73 -6.27
CA THR A 382 -15.78 30.38 -6.16
C THR A 382 -16.83 29.43 -5.60
N THR A 383 -16.76 28.17 -6.01
CA THR A 383 -17.59 27.08 -5.48
C THR A 383 -17.03 26.50 -4.18
N ALA A 384 -15.77 26.79 -3.85
CA ALA A 384 -15.11 26.39 -2.61
C ALA A 384 -15.49 27.28 -1.42
N ASN A 385 -15.86 28.54 -1.66
CA ASN A 385 -16.29 29.47 -0.63
C ASN A 385 -17.37 30.42 -1.18
N TRP A 386 -18.61 30.20 -0.74
CA TRP A 386 -19.81 30.95 -1.16
C TRP A 386 -19.94 32.33 -0.49
N HIS A 387 -18.83 33.02 -0.23
CA HIS A 387 -18.88 34.41 0.22
C HIS A 387 -19.39 35.30 -0.90
N VAL A 388 -20.29 36.22 -0.59
CA VAL A 388 -20.73 37.27 -1.53
C VAL A 388 -19.55 38.24 -1.68
N ILE A 389 -18.95 38.27 -2.87
CA ILE A 389 -17.78 39.12 -3.14
C ILE A 389 -18.14 40.42 -3.85
N ASN A 390 -19.36 40.50 -4.42
CA ASN A 390 -19.83 41.67 -5.13
C ASN A 390 -21.36 41.81 -4.94
N PHE A 391 -21.80 42.87 -4.28
CA PHE A 391 -23.20 43.22 -4.11
C PHE A 391 -23.39 44.69 -4.48
N SER A 392 -24.08 44.96 -5.59
CA SER A 392 -24.42 46.31 -6.01
C SER A 392 -25.85 46.65 -5.60
N HIS A 393 -26.05 47.87 -5.10
CA HIS A 393 -27.38 48.43 -4.86
C HIS A 393 -28.00 49.01 -6.16
N ASP A 394 -27.22 49.11 -7.24
CA ASP A 394 -27.65 49.60 -8.55
C ASP A 394 -28.61 48.61 -9.22
N GLY A 395 -29.90 48.84 -9.07
CA GLY A 395 -30.96 47.99 -9.64
C GLY A 395 -32.09 47.65 -8.68
N PHE A 396 -31.93 47.91 -7.38
CA PHE A 396 -33.03 47.79 -6.42
C PHE A 396 -34.02 48.95 -6.61
N GLN A 397 -35.12 48.71 -7.31
CA GLN A 397 -36.17 49.71 -7.58
C GLN A 397 -37.08 49.99 -6.38
N SER A 398 -36.71 49.57 -5.16
CA SER A 398 -37.58 49.63 -3.99
C SER A 398 -36.98 50.56 -2.94
N ALA A 399 -37.09 51.87 -3.17
CA ALA A 399 -37.01 52.84 -2.08
C ALA A 399 -38.02 52.42 -0.98
N GLY A 400 -37.60 52.43 0.28
CA GLY A 400 -38.46 52.15 1.43
C GLY A 400 -38.55 50.70 1.95
N VAL A 401 -37.65 49.78 1.58
CA VAL A 401 -37.63 48.40 2.15
C VAL A 401 -36.25 47.93 2.60
N CYS A 402 -35.32 48.85 2.86
CA CYS A 402 -33.94 48.56 3.28
C CYS A 402 -33.90 47.63 4.51
N SER A 403 -34.80 47.86 5.47
CA SER A 403 -34.89 47.08 6.72
C SER A 403 -35.28 45.60 6.53
N SER A 404 -35.87 45.23 5.39
CA SER A 404 -36.20 43.82 5.09
C SER A 404 -34.95 42.97 4.82
N CYS A 405 -33.87 43.62 4.37
CA CYS A 405 -32.56 43.00 4.17
C CYS A 405 -31.58 43.35 5.31
N HIS A 406 -31.58 44.59 5.79
CA HIS A 406 -30.70 45.08 6.86
C HIS A 406 -31.32 44.91 8.26
N ASP A 407 -31.72 43.68 8.58
CA ASP A 407 -32.37 43.32 9.85
C ASP A 407 -31.39 42.89 10.96
N GLY A 408 -30.08 42.92 10.70
CA GLY A 408 -29.04 42.46 11.62
C GLY A 408 -28.79 40.95 11.58
N THR A 409 -29.57 40.20 10.80
CA THR A 409 -29.38 38.76 10.56
C THR A 409 -29.03 38.44 9.10
N ARG A 410 -29.74 39.03 8.13
CA ARG A 410 -29.48 38.87 6.68
C ARG A 410 -28.39 39.81 6.16
N ALA A 411 -28.39 41.05 6.63
CA ALA A 411 -27.33 42.03 6.39
C ALA A 411 -27.19 42.95 7.61
N THR A 412 -26.03 43.60 7.72
CA THR A 412 -25.73 44.52 8.84
C THR A 412 -26.80 45.60 8.95
N GLY A 413 -27.49 45.62 10.09
CA GLY A 413 -28.53 46.61 10.39
C GLY A 413 -27.99 47.86 11.05
N LYS A 414 -28.90 48.62 11.69
CA LYS A 414 -28.56 49.80 12.51
C LYS A 414 -27.59 49.40 13.64
N HIS A 415 -26.44 50.07 13.73
CA HIS A 415 -25.47 49.80 14.80
C HIS A 415 -25.99 50.26 16.17
N ALA A 416 -25.39 49.79 17.27
CA ALA A 416 -25.88 50.03 18.63
C ALA A 416 -26.01 51.52 19.03
N GLN A 417 -25.20 52.39 18.45
CA GLN A 417 -25.22 53.84 18.67
C GLN A 417 -26.15 54.61 17.71
N HIS A 418 -26.89 53.92 16.84
CA HIS A 418 -27.82 54.56 15.90
C HIS A 418 -29.06 55.09 16.65
N ILE A 419 -29.62 56.21 16.18
CA ILE A 419 -30.86 56.76 16.75
C ILE A 419 -31.98 55.71 16.68
N GLN A 420 -32.76 55.59 17.76
CA GLN A 420 -33.85 54.62 17.81
C GLN A 420 -34.97 55.08 16.86
N THR A 421 -35.13 54.39 15.73
CA THR A 421 -36.14 54.70 14.72
C THR A 421 -36.66 53.43 14.07
N THR A 422 -37.96 53.36 13.81
CA THR A 422 -38.62 52.31 13.03
C THR A 422 -38.70 52.66 11.54
N GLU A 423 -38.31 53.88 11.16
CA GLU A 423 -38.31 54.33 9.78
C GLU A 423 -37.26 53.59 8.94
N GLN A 424 -37.50 53.58 7.62
CA GLN A 424 -36.59 53.03 6.63
C GLN A 424 -35.33 53.89 6.53
N CYS A 425 -34.23 53.25 6.11
CA CYS A 425 -32.91 53.88 6.13
C CYS A 425 -32.82 55.11 5.21
N ASP A 426 -33.51 55.07 4.07
CA ASP A 426 -33.57 56.13 3.06
C ASP A 426 -34.40 57.35 3.48
N VAL A 427 -35.14 57.26 4.59
CA VAL A 427 -35.78 58.42 5.22
C VAL A 427 -34.74 59.38 5.79
N CYS A 428 -33.64 58.85 6.32
CA CYS A 428 -32.59 59.65 6.95
C CYS A 428 -31.31 59.70 6.12
N HIS A 429 -30.93 58.61 5.45
CA HIS A 429 -29.69 58.52 4.69
C HIS A 429 -29.93 58.85 3.22
N LEU A 430 -29.19 59.83 2.71
CA LEU A 430 -29.34 60.34 1.35
C LEU A 430 -28.53 59.57 0.30
N SER A 431 -27.71 58.61 0.73
CA SER A 431 -26.83 57.82 -0.14
C SER A 431 -26.58 56.44 0.47
N THR A 432 -26.53 55.42 -0.39
CA THR A 432 -26.12 54.05 -0.06
C THR A 432 -24.61 53.87 -0.04
N ASP A 433 -23.87 54.78 -0.67
CA ASP A 433 -22.40 54.75 -0.75
C ASP A 433 -21.75 55.48 0.44
N ASN A 434 -22.44 56.49 0.98
CA ASN A 434 -21.97 57.27 2.11
C ASN A 434 -23.07 57.47 3.15
N TRP A 435 -23.07 56.56 4.13
CA TRP A 435 -24.00 56.55 5.27
C TRP A 435 -23.80 57.70 6.26
N LEU A 436 -22.75 58.52 6.13
CA LEU A 436 -22.56 59.71 6.98
C LEU A 436 -23.46 60.88 6.57
N ASN A 437 -23.94 60.91 5.32
CA ASN A 437 -24.79 61.98 4.85
C ASN A 437 -26.25 61.74 5.27
N THR A 438 -26.69 62.44 6.31
CA THR A 438 -28.02 62.29 6.91
C THR A 438 -28.84 63.57 6.88
N SER A 439 -30.16 63.44 6.71
CA SER A 439 -31.14 64.51 6.87
C SER A 439 -32.20 64.07 7.87
N PHE A 440 -32.50 64.91 8.87
CA PHE A 440 -33.56 64.67 9.85
C PHE A 440 -34.60 65.78 9.74
N ASP A 441 -35.84 65.41 9.45
CA ASP A 441 -36.97 66.33 9.40
C ASP A 441 -37.49 66.62 10.81
N HIS A 442 -37.46 67.88 11.21
CA HIS A 442 -37.94 68.34 12.51
C HIS A 442 -39.44 68.67 12.50
N SER A 443 -40.14 68.56 11.36
CA SER A 443 -41.56 68.90 11.21
C SER A 443 -42.49 68.05 12.08
N GLY A 444 -42.07 66.83 12.44
CA GLY A 444 -42.79 65.90 13.32
C GLY A 444 -42.41 65.98 14.80
N VAL A 445 -41.51 66.89 15.20
CA VAL A 445 -41.16 67.10 16.61
C VAL A 445 -42.15 68.09 17.21
N ASP A 446 -43.30 67.58 17.65
CA ASP A 446 -44.44 68.33 18.21
C ASP A 446 -44.38 68.47 19.75
N ALA A 447 -43.41 67.84 20.41
CA ALA A 447 -43.27 67.88 21.85
C ALA A 447 -42.42 69.07 22.31
N ALA A 448 -43.11 70.16 22.67
CA ALA A 448 -42.54 71.22 23.48
C ALA A 448 -41.78 70.64 24.69
N GLY A 449 -40.56 71.10 24.94
CA GLY A 449 -39.76 70.78 26.11
C GLY A 449 -38.89 69.52 26.06
N ARG A 450 -38.57 68.97 24.87
CA ARG A 450 -37.73 67.77 24.74
C ARG A 450 -36.47 67.93 23.87
N CYS A 451 -36.18 69.12 23.39
CA CYS A 451 -35.03 69.38 22.49
C CYS A 451 -33.71 68.89 23.09
N SER A 452 -33.46 69.19 24.37
CA SER A 452 -32.22 68.82 25.06
C SER A 452 -32.05 67.32 25.28
N SER A 453 -33.12 66.52 25.19
CA SER A 453 -33.01 65.07 25.27
C SER A 453 -32.22 64.48 24.10
N CYS A 454 -32.35 65.08 22.92
CA CYS A 454 -31.62 64.71 21.70
C CYS A 454 -30.37 65.60 21.52
N HIS A 455 -30.47 66.91 21.73
CA HIS A 455 -29.39 67.89 21.58
C HIS A 455 -28.56 68.06 22.85
N ASN A 456 -27.97 66.97 23.34
CA ASN A 456 -27.19 66.92 24.59
C ASN A 456 -25.66 66.94 24.36
N GLY A 457 -25.20 67.11 23.12
CA GLY A 457 -23.77 67.07 22.76
C GLY A 457 -23.18 65.67 22.59
N THR A 458 -23.97 64.61 22.86
CA THR A 458 -23.59 63.21 22.61
C THR A 458 -24.48 62.52 21.57
N GLN A 459 -25.79 62.75 21.59
CA GLN A 459 -26.75 62.18 20.62
C GLN A 459 -26.94 63.06 19.39
N ALA A 460 -27.00 64.38 19.58
CA ALA A 460 -26.95 65.40 18.54
C ALA A 460 -26.20 66.62 19.07
N THR A 461 -25.77 67.51 18.16
CA THR A 461 -25.07 68.75 18.51
C THR A 461 -25.90 69.56 19.50
N GLY A 462 -25.35 69.81 20.69
CA GLY A 462 -25.99 70.59 21.74
C GLY A 462 -25.73 72.09 21.61
N LEU A 463 -25.84 72.80 22.74
CA LEU A 463 -25.57 74.23 22.82
C LEU A 463 -24.16 74.55 22.31
N HIS A 464 -24.04 75.56 21.43
CA HIS A 464 -22.75 76.05 20.99
C HIS A 464 -22.01 76.73 22.16
N ALA A 465 -20.67 76.77 22.11
CA ALA A 465 -19.83 77.30 23.20
C ALA A 465 -20.08 78.78 23.54
N THR A 466 -20.75 79.53 22.66
CA THR A 466 -21.12 80.94 22.83
C THR A 466 -22.58 81.14 23.23
N HIS A 467 -23.33 80.06 23.48
CA HIS A 467 -24.72 80.14 23.90
C HIS A 467 -24.84 80.69 25.32
N ILE A 468 -25.91 81.43 25.59
CA ILE A 468 -26.24 81.90 26.95
C ILE A 468 -26.39 80.70 27.90
N GLU A 469 -25.79 80.76 29.10
CA GLU A 469 -26.01 79.72 30.10
C GLU A 469 -27.51 79.66 30.45
N THR A 470 -28.12 78.50 30.20
CA THR A 470 -29.53 78.24 30.46
C THR A 470 -29.74 76.77 30.81
N THR A 471 -30.67 76.51 31.72
CA THR A 471 -31.19 75.16 32.02
C THR A 471 -32.56 74.93 31.38
N GLU A 472 -33.11 75.94 30.71
CA GLU A 472 -34.40 75.87 30.03
C GLU A 472 -34.31 75.08 28.72
N GLN A 473 -35.45 74.56 28.27
CA GLN A 473 -35.53 73.85 26.99
C GLN A 473 -35.39 74.84 25.82
N CYS A 474 -34.84 74.36 24.70
CA CYS A 474 -34.45 75.21 23.59
C CYS A 474 -35.64 76.01 22.99
N ASP A 475 -36.82 75.40 22.98
CA ASP A 475 -38.08 75.97 22.49
C ASP A 475 -38.67 77.06 23.39
N VAL A 476 -38.11 77.27 24.58
CA VAL A 476 -38.42 78.43 25.43
C VAL A 476 -37.90 79.73 24.81
N CYS A 477 -36.77 79.65 24.10
CA CYS A 477 -36.13 80.81 23.49
C CYS A 477 -36.16 80.79 21.96
N HIS A 478 -36.13 79.62 21.34
CA HIS A 478 -36.10 79.49 19.88
C HIS A 478 -37.49 79.18 19.32
N ASN A 479 -37.94 80.00 18.37
CA ASN A 479 -39.26 79.85 17.75
C ASN A 479 -39.25 78.98 16.49
N SER A 480 -38.06 78.53 16.05
CA SER A 480 -37.89 77.78 14.81
C SER A 480 -36.86 76.66 14.98
N THR A 481 -37.19 75.49 14.43
CA THR A 481 -36.28 74.33 14.36
C THR A 481 -35.37 74.36 13.13
N SER A 482 -35.68 75.20 12.14
CA SER A 482 -34.91 75.36 10.91
C SER A 482 -34.05 76.63 10.90
N ASN A 483 -34.38 77.62 11.74
CA ASN A 483 -33.61 78.85 11.90
C ASN A 483 -33.38 79.16 13.39
N TRP A 484 -32.26 78.65 13.91
CA TRP A 484 -31.84 78.85 15.30
C TRP A 484 -31.42 80.29 15.63
N SER A 485 -31.38 81.21 14.66
CA SER A 485 -31.15 82.63 14.93
C SER A 485 -32.43 83.38 15.33
N ASP A 486 -33.61 82.76 15.16
CA ASP A 486 -34.89 83.33 15.59
C ASP A 486 -35.13 83.06 17.09
N VAL A 487 -34.80 84.07 17.91
CA VAL A 487 -34.84 84.00 19.37
C VAL A 487 -35.83 85.02 19.93
N SER A 488 -36.73 84.57 20.80
CA SER A 488 -37.64 85.42 21.58
C SER A 488 -37.43 85.17 23.07
N PHE A 489 -37.26 86.24 23.84
CA PHE A 489 -37.13 86.18 25.30
C PHE A 489 -38.26 86.98 25.95
N ASP A 490 -39.05 86.33 26.79
CA ASP A 490 -40.12 86.99 27.54
C ASP A 490 -39.55 87.71 28.76
N HIS A 491 -39.77 89.03 28.82
CA HIS A 491 -39.31 89.87 29.93
C HIS A 491 -40.35 89.94 31.07
N SER A 492 -41.51 89.28 30.94
CA SER A 492 -42.60 89.30 31.93
C SER A 492 -42.22 88.68 33.27
N SER A 493 -41.25 87.76 33.29
CA SER A 493 -40.78 87.04 34.48
C SER A 493 -39.64 87.72 35.23
N ILE A 494 -39.16 88.88 34.77
CA ILE A 494 -38.11 89.65 35.44
C ILE A 494 -38.77 90.58 36.46
N GLU A 495 -39.02 90.06 37.67
CA GLU A 495 -39.70 90.81 38.74
C GLU A 495 -38.78 91.78 39.51
N THR A 496 -37.45 91.64 39.37
CA THR A 496 -36.48 92.40 40.17
C THR A 496 -36.00 93.63 39.40
N ALA A 497 -36.46 94.82 39.83
CA ALA A 497 -35.86 96.08 39.42
C ALA A 497 -34.35 96.11 39.77
N GLY A 498 -33.52 96.59 38.86
CA GLY A 498 -32.08 96.82 39.08
C GLY A 498 -31.10 95.73 38.62
N VAL A 499 -31.52 94.76 37.80
CA VAL A 499 -30.61 93.71 37.26
C VAL A 499 -30.48 93.71 35.74
N CYS A 500 -31.09 94.67 35.05
CA CYS A 500 -31.13 94.72 33.58
C CYS A 500 -29.73 94.75 32.97
N SER A 501 -28.79 95.47 33.59
CA SER A 501 -27.40 95.57 33.12
C SER A 501 -26.65 94.25 33.14
N THR A 502 -27.05 93.29 33.98
CA THR A 502 -26.41 91.96 34.06
C THR A 502 -26.65 91.12 32.80
N CYS A 503 -27.76 91.38 32.10
CA CYS A 503 -28.07 90.77 30.81
C CYS A 503 -27.72 91.71 29.64
N HIS A 504 -28.06 92.99 29.73
CA HIS A 504 -27.78 94.01 28.70
C HIS A 504 -26.42 94.68 28.89
N ASN A 505 -25.35 93.89 28.91
CA ASN A 505 -23.96 94.34 29.11
C ASN A 505 -23.16 94.49 27.80
N GLY A 506 -23.77 94.26 26.64
CA GLY A 506 -23.09 94.29 25.34
C GLY A 506 -22.36 92.99 24.97
N VAL A 507 -22.34 92.00 25.86
CA VAL A 507 -21.79 90.65 25.63
C VAL A 507 -22.91 89.59 25.61
N ARG A 508 -23.79 89.60 26.61
CA ARG A 508 -24.88 88.63 26.78
C ARG A 508 -26.16 89.02 26.02
N ALA A 509 -26.46 90.32 25.97
CA ALA A 509 -27.47 90.94 25.14
C ALA A 509 -27.02 92.37 24.78
N THR A 510 -27.68 92.99 23.80
CA THR A 510 -27.38 94.36 23.38
C THR A 510 -27.46 95.31 24.58
N GLY A 511 -26.33 95.93 24.93
CA GLY A 511 -26.25 96.91 26.01
C GLY A 511 -26.52 98.34 25.56
N LYS A 512 -26.18 99.31 26.41
CA LYS A 512 -26.24 100.74 26.10
C LYS A 512 -25.46 101.03 24.81
N HIS A 513 -26.14 101.50 23.77
CA HIS A 513 -25.50 101.84 22.50
C HIS A 513 -24.59 103.06 22.63
N ALA A 514 -23.68 103.28 21.68
CA ALA A 514 -22.66 104.35 21.75
C ALA A 514 -23.25 105.76 21.96
N ASN A 515 -24.47 106.02 21.50
CA ASN A 515 -25.17 107.31 21.65
C ASN A 515 -26.08 107.37 22.90
N HIS A 516 -25.96 106.41 23.83
CA HIS A 516 -26.79 106.37 25.03
C HIS A 516 -26.30 107.43 26.02
N LEU A 517 -27.23 108.05 26.76
CA LEU A 517 -26.90 109.00 27.82
C LEU A 517 -25.93 108.35 28.81
N GLN A 518 -24.85 109.05 29.18
CA GLN A 518 -23.88 108.51 30.13
C GLN A 518 -24.52 108.42 31.52
N THR A 519 -24.86 107.20 31.95
CA THR A 519 -25.48 106.93 33.24
C THR A 519 -25.01 105.60 33.80
N ASN A 520 -24.76 105.56 35.11
CA ASN A 520 -24.46 104.34 35.87
C ASN A 520 -25.73 103.70 36.45
N GLY A 521 -26.90 104.30 36.22
CA GLY A 521 -28.18 103.75 36.63
C GLY A 521 -28.56 102.49 35.83
N GLU A 522 -29.37 101.65 36.47
CA GLU A 522 -29.96 100.46 35.87
C GLU A 522 -31.03 100.83 34.83
N CYS A 523 -31.20 99.97 33.82
CA CYS A 523 -31.95 100.32 32.61
C CYS A 523 -33.44 100.58 32.88
N ASP A 524 -34.02 99.85 33.83
CA ASP A 524 -35.40 99.97 34.32
C ASP A 524 -35.69 101.29 35.05
N THR A 525 -34.65 102.07 35.37
CA THR A 525 -34.83 103.44 35.87
C THR A 525 -35.44 104.36 34.80
N CYS A 526 -35.13 104.10 33.53
CA CYS A 526 -35.53 104.95 32.40
C CYS A 526 -36.44 104.23 31.40
N HIS A 527 -36.34 102.90 31.30
CA HIS A 527 -37.01 102.07 30.30
C HIS A 527 -37.97 101.07 30.92
N THR A 528 -38.93 100.60 30.13
CA THR A 528 -39.81 99.48 30.49
C THR A 528 -39.43 98.20 29.75
N THR A 529 -39.78 97.04 30.32
CA THR A 529 -39.51 95.72 29.73
C THR A 529 -40.25 95.45 28.42
N THR A 530 -41.30 96.22 28.11
CA THR A 530 -42.10 96.10 26.89
C THR A 530 -41.73 97.12 25.81
N ALA A 531 -41.01 98.19 26.15
CA ALA A 531 -40.53 99.19 25.21
C ALA A 531 -39.32 99.96 25.75
N TRP A 532 -38.25 100.01 24.95
CA TRP A 532 -37.02 100.79 25.18
C TRP A 532 -37.19 102.29 24.88
N ASN A 533 -38.38 102.83 25.10
CA ASN A 533 -38.59 104.28 25.09
C ASN A 533 -38.22 104.84 26.47
N VAL A 534 -37.85 106.12 26.55
CA VAL A 534 -37.62 106.77 27.85
C VAL A 534 -38.96 107.28 28.36
N ASN A 535 -39.51 106.64 29.38
CA ASN A 535 -40.86 106.96 29.88
C ASN A 535 -40.83 108.07 30.94
N ASN A 536 -39.69 108.23 31.62
CA ASN A 536 -39.61 109.02 32.84
C ASN A 536 -38.21 109.64 33.02
N PHE A 537 -37.91 110.72 32.29
CA PHE A 537 -36.70 111.51 32.54
C PHE A 537 -37.03 112.65 33.51
N SER A 538 -36.37 112.66 34.68
CA SER A 538 -36.48 113.74 35.67
C SER A 538 -35.26 114.66 35.59
N HIS A 539 -35.49 115.97 35.64
CA HIS A 539 -34.40 116.96 35.77
C HIS A 539 -33.94 117.15 37.23
N GLU A 540 -34.51 116.40 38.17
CA GLU A 540 -34.19 116.44 39.59
C GLU A 540 -32.72 116.04 39.82
N GLY A 541 -31.94 116.93 40.43
CA GLY A 541 -30.50 116.74 40.67
C GLY A 541 -29.58 117.34 39.61
N ILE A 542 -30.11 117.84 38.49
CA ILE A 542 -29.34 118.61 37.51
C ILE A 542 -29.32 120.08 37.92
N THR A 543 -28.12 120.65 38.11
CA THR A 543 -27.97 122.03 38.60
C THR A 543 -26.97 122.88 37.80
N ALA A 544 -26.25 122.28 36.85
CA ALA A 544 -25.32 122.96 35.94
C ALA A 544 -25.06 122.11 34.68
N ASP A 545 -24.35 122.68 33.68
CA ASP A 545 -23.93 122.02 32.45
C ASP A 545 -25.09 121.50 31.57
N CYS A 546 -26.14 122.31 31.43
CA CYS A 546 -27.31 121.93 30.63
C CYS A 546 -26.97 121.80 29.13
N GLU A 547 -25.92 122.50 28.66
CA GLU A 547 -25.47 122.49 27.26
C GLU A 547 -24.97 121.12 26.80
N SER A 548 -24.47 120.28 27.72
CA SER A 548 -24.08 118.90 27.42
C SER A 548 -25.27 118.05 26.90
N CYS A 549 -26.48 118.36 27.36
CA CYS A 549 -27.71 117.66 26.99
C CYS A 549 -28.55 118.46 25.97
N HIS A 550 -28.62 119.78 26.08
CA HIS A 550 -29.36 120.67 25.17
C HIS A 550 -28.45 121.26 24.07
N ASN A 551 -27.74 120.39 23.38
CA ASN A 551 -26.78 120.75 22.32
C ASN A 551 -27.40 120.83 20.90
N GLY A 552 -28.71 120.65 20.76
CA GLY A 552 -29.41 120.61 19.47
C GLY A 552 -29.38 119.26 18.75
N VAL A 553 -28.68 118.26 19.32
CA VAL A 553 -28.64 116.87 18.83
C VAL A 553 -29.29 115.93 19.85
N THR A 554 -28.86 115.99 21.12
CA THR A 554 -29.35 115.13 22.21
C THR A 554 -30.73 115.58 22.72
N ALA A 555 -30.91 116.88 22.91
CA ALA A 555 -32.18 117.54 23.18
C ALA A 555 -32.18 118.92 22.52
N THR A 556 -33.36 119.52 22.35
CA THR A 556 -33.52 120.84 21.71
C THR A 556 -32.64 121.87 22.42
N GLY A 557 -31.66 122.43 21.69
CA GLY A 557 -30.79 123.49 22.20
C GLY A 557 -31.38 124.89 22.03
N LYS A 558 -30.53 125.91 22.09
CA LYS A 558 -30.89 127.31 21.83
C LYS A 558 -31.59 127.41 20.46
N HIS A 559 -32.85 127.84 20.44
CA HIS A 559 -33.59 128.02 19.19
C HIS A 559 -33.02 129.19 18.38
N SER A 560 -33.32 129.27 17.08
CA SER A 560 -32.75 130.28 16.17
C SER A 560 -32.95 131.74 16.59
N ASN A 561 -34.02 132.03 17.37
CA ASN A 561 -34.34 133.37 17.87
C ASN A 561 -33.78 133.64 19.28
N HIS A 562 -32.86 132.82 19.77
CA HIS A 562 -32.27 132.97 21.09
C HIS A 562 -31.25 134.13 21.07
N ILE A 563 -31.15 134.87 22.17
CA ILE A 563 -30.14 135.92 22.32
C ILE A 563 -28.73 135.32 22.14
N LEU A 564 -27.85 135.99 21.40
CA LEU A 564 -26.46 135.53 21.28
C LEU A 564 -25.76 135.73 22.63
N THR A 565 -25.46 134.62 23.30
CA THR A 565 -24.79 134.62 24.61
C THR A 565 -23.83 133.45 24.73
N THR A 566 -22.71 133.70 25.40
CA THR A 566 -21.71 132.68 25.78
C THR A 566 -21.89 132.20 27.22
N SER A 567 -22.91 132.70 27.94
CA SER A 567 -23.23 132.25 29.29
C SER A 567 -23.84 130.84 29.27
N SER A 568 -23.57 130.05 30.31
CA SER A 568 -24.19 128.73 30.46
C SER A 568 -25.69 128.85 30.69
N CYS A 569 -26.45 127.84 30.27
CA CYS A 569 -27.92 127.90 30.23
C CYS A 569 -28.54 128.11 31.63
N GLU A 570 -27.99 127.46 32.65
CA GLU A 570 -28.41 127.57 34.06
C GLU A 570 -28.21 128.97 34.67
N ALA A 571 -27.48 129.88 34.00
CA ALA A 571 -27.38 131.27 34.42
C ALA A 571 -28.67 132.06 34.14
N CYS A 572 -29.47 131.65 33.15
CA CYS A 572 -30.67 132.36 32.68
C CYS A 572 -31.96 131.55 32.84
N HIS A 573 -31.87 130.22 32.93
CA HIS A 573 -33.00 129.29 32.94
C HIS A 573 -32.97 128.36 34.15
N SER A 574 -34.15 127.87 34.55
CA SER A 574 -34.30 126.81 35.55
C SER A 574 -34.63 125.47 34.90
N THR A 575 -34.35 124.36 35.60
CA THR A 575 -34.52 123.01 35.06
C THR A 575 -35.97 122.55 34.86
N ASN A 576 -36.94 123.23 35.49
CA ASN A 576 -38.36 122.86 35.42
C ASN A 576 -39.20 123.83 34.57
N ASP A 577 -38.65 124.99 34.23
CA ASP A 577 -39.31 125.98 33.39
C ASP A 577 -38.25 126.80 32.65
N TRP A 578 -38.25 126.70 31.32
CA TRP A 578 -37.35 127.42 30.41
C TRP A 578 -37.73 128.90 30.27
N THR A 579 -38.58 129.41 31.14
CA THR A 579 -38.79 130.85 31.32
C THR A 579 -37.55 131.51 31.93
N LEU A 580 -37.36 132.79 31.60
CA LEU A 580 -36.15 133.53 31.95
C LEU A 580 -36.23 133.96 33.42
N THR A 581 -35.38 133.39 34.28
CA THR A 581 -35.44 133.63 35.74
C THR A 581 -34.67 134.88 36.18
N GLY A 582 -33.94 135.53 35.26
CA GLY A 582 -33.26 136.81 35.46
C GLY A 582 -32.39 137.14 34.26
N PHE A 583 -32.40 138.41 33.80
CA PHE A 583 -31.62 138.87 32.65
C PHE A 583 -30.58 139.91 33.10
N THR A 584 -29.31 139.70 32.75
CA THR A 584 -28.25 140.72 32.83
C THR A 584 -27.54 140.81 31.47
N HIS A 585 -26.91 141.95 31.17
CA HIS A 585 -26.15 142.14 29.92
C HIS A 585 -24.78 141.44 29.95
N GLU A 586 -24.43 140.78 31.05
CA GLU A 586 -23.13 140.16 31.24
C GLU A 586 -23.07 138.82 30.50
N GLY A 587 -22.23 138.74 29.45
CA GLY A 587 -22.12 137.56 28.59
C GLY A 587 -23.01 137.54 27.35
N VAL A 588 -23.69 138.66 27.02
CA VAL A 588 -24.36 138.87 25.72
C VAL A 588 -23.31 139.32 24.68
N SER A 589 -23.30 138.68 23.51
CA SER A 589 -22.39 139.01 22.41
C SER A 589 -23.15 139.62 21.23
N GLY A 590 -22.85 140.88 20.88
CA GLY A 590 -23.49 141.61 19.78
C GLY A 590 -23.41 143.14 19.99
N THR A 591 -23.86 143.93 19.00
CA THR A 591 -24.05 145.39 19.16
C THR A 591 -25.42 145.67 19.77
N CYS A 592 -25.60 146.77 20.52
CA CYS A 592 -26.90 147.12 21.13
C CYS A 592 -28.05 147.13 20.11
N GLU A 593 -27.77 147.62 18.91
CA GLU A 593 -28.71 147.72 17.78
C GLU A 593 -29.15 146.36 17.21
N SER A 594 -28.37 145.30 17.44
CA SER A 594 -28.75 143.94 17.02
C SER A 594 -29.81 143.29 17.91
N CYS A 595 -30.04 143.83 19.12
CA CYS A 595 -30.95 143.24 20.12
C CYS A 595 -32.09 144.18 20.52
N HIS A 596 -31.92 145.50 20.38
CA HIS A 596 -32.97 146.50 20.62
C HIS A 596 -33.36 147.18 19.31
N ASN A 597 -34.58 146.90 18.83
CA ASN A 597 -35.19 147.65 17.73
C ASN A 597 -35.78 148.95 18.29
N GLY A 598 -34.95 150.00 18.37
CA GLY A 598 -35.31 151.32 18.88
C GLY A 598 -34.09 152.19 19.14
#